data_AF-A0A7C2ZB64-F1
#
_entry.id   AF-A0A7C2ZB64-F1
#
_cell.length_a   1.000
_cell.length_b   1.000
_cell.length_c   1.000
_cell.angle_alpha   90.00
_cell.angle_beta   90.00
_cell.angle_gamma   90.00
#
_symmetry.space_group_name_H-M   'P 1'
#
loop_
_entity.id
_entity.type
_entity.pdbx_description
1 polymer ?
#
loop_
_entity_poly.entity_id
_entity_poly.type
_entity_poly.pdbx_seq_one_letter_code
_entity_poly.pdbx_strand_id
1 'polypeptide(L)'
;MRIEALLQFALVIAFIVLWVFVPTWSMSGVNYSISLMPWGYVVRFFGEIHVIPPPTVYAVWLFAIDAGLLPLIWRRSRYSLYLATLFSVLSLSMLMDTILFQQRYLQFHGYTIAPTPNGYIYVSLPTKPVLGLPTYVLLALVILSIFNMVTRARWLGTGPEDPIVAVERVLKALHIEYSRIEGGVEVGGIKITRQGSSLRLVRGSEAIEVDLKTAIIETIKAGLKQPVSVGVVDYGED
;
A
#
# COMPACT_ATOMS: atom_id res chain seq x y z
N MET A 1 4.55 10.76 -7.71
CA MET A 1 3.64 9.72 -7.17
C MET A 1 4.35 9.03 -6.03
N ARG A 2 3.61 8.57 -5.02
CA ARG A 2 4.12 7.74 -3.93
C ARG A 2 4.61 6.40 -4.50
N ILE A 3 5.90 6.10 -4.34
CA ILE A 3 6.54 4.92 -4.96
C ILE A 3 5.87 3.63 -4.46
N GLU A 4 5.42 3.63 -3.20
CA GLU A 4 4.67 2.53 -2.60
C GLU A 4 3.37 2.19 -3.37
N ALA A 5 2.66 3.21 -3.86
CA ALA A 5 1.38 3.05 -4.55
C ALA A 5 1.60 2.55 -5.97
N LEU A 6 2.70 2.99 -6.60
CA LEU A 6 3.14 2.48 -7.90
C LEU A 6 3.56 1.02 -7.81
N LEU A 7 4.30 0.64 -6.77
CA LEU A 7 4.72 -0.74 -6.54
C LEU A 7 3.51 -1.65 -6.30
N GLN A 8 2.57 -1.22 -5.45
CA GLN A 8 1.35 -1.96 -5.18
C GLN A 8 0.50 -2.13 -6.44
N PHE A 9 0.35 -1.08 -7.24
CA PHE A 9 -0.35 -1.14 -8.51
C PHE A 9 0.35 -2.03 -9.55
N ALA A 10 1.68 -1.98 -9.61
CA ALA A 10 2.46 -2.85 -10.49
C ALA A 10 2.27 -4.32 -10.14
N LEU A 11 2.21 -4.68 -8.85
CA LEU A 11 1.91 -6.04 -8.41
C LEU A 11 0.50 -6.49 -8.79
N VAL A 12 -0.49 -5.60 -8.71
CA VAL A 12 -1.87 -5.89 -9.14
C VAL A 12 -1.91 -6.18 -10.65
N ILE A 13 -1.27 -5.35 -11.46
CA ILE A 13 -1.19 -5.57 -12.91
C ILE A 13 -0.48 -6.89 -13.19
N ALA A 14 0.67 -7.14 -12.54
CA ALA A 14 1.41 -8.38 -12.70
C ALA A 14 0.54 -9.59 -12.37
N PHE A 15 -0.20 -9.55 -11.25
CA PHE A 15 -1.14 -10.61 -10.87
C PHE A 15 -2.19 -10.87 -11.95
N ILE A 16 -2.87 -9.82 -12.44
CA ILE A 16 -3.94 -9.95 -13.44
C ILE A 16 -3.38 -10.52 -14.74
N VAL A 17 -2.28 -9.94 -15.24
CA VAL A 17 -1.65 -10.38 -16.49
C VAL A 17 -1.18 -11.83 -16.37
N LEU A 18 -0.51 -12.18 -15.27
CA LEU A 18 -0.05 -13.56 -15.05
C LEU A 18 -1.22 -14.53 -14.96
N TRP A 19 -2.32 -14.16 -14.30
CA TRP A 19 -3.46 -15.06 -14.14
C TRP A 19 -4.18 -15.34 -15.48
N VAL A 20 -4.17 -14.40 -16.43
CA VAL A 20 -4.70 -14.63 -17.79
C VAL A 20 -3.97 -15.74 -18.52
N PHE A 21 -2.66 -15.90 -18.28
CA PHE A 21 -1.84 -16.88 -18.99
C PHE A 21 -1.54 -18.15 -18.18
N VAL A 22 -1.55 -18.06 -16.86
CA VAL A 22 -1.14 -19.13 -15.94
C VAL A 22 -2.25 -19.32 -14.90
N PRO A 23 -2.71 -20.56 -14.64
CA PRO A 23 -3.74 -20.80 -13.64
C PRO A 23 -3.24 -20.47 -12.24
N THR A 24 -4.09 -19.89 -11.39
CA THR A 24 -3.78 -19.69 -9.95
C THR A 24 -3.73 -20.99 -9.19
N TRP A 25 -4.51 -21.97 -9.63
CA TRP A 25 -4.57 -23.30 -9.06
C TRP A 25 -4.84 -24.30 -10.18
N SER A 26 -4.19 -25.46 -10.13
CA SER A 26 -4.46 -26.52 -11.08
C SER A 26 -4.37 -27.89 -10.44
N MET A 27 -5.08 -28.83 -11.06
CA MET A 27 -5.09 -30.23 -10.71
C MET A 27 -5.12 -31.02 -12.02
N SER A 28 -4.12 -31.88 -12.26
CA SER A 28 -3.99 -32.62 -13.51
C SER A 28 -3.72 -34.09 -13.29
N GLY A 29 -4.30 -34.91 -14.17
CA GLY A 29 -4.03 -36.33 -14.35
C GLY A 29 -4.03 -36.69 -15.83
N VAL A 30 -3.96 -37.99 -16.16
CA VAL A 30 -3.67 -38.47 -17.52
C VAL A 30 -4.67 -37.97 -18.57
N ASN A 31 -5.98 -38.03 -18.29
CA ASN A 31 -7.05 -37.64 -19.22
C ASN A 31 -7.99 -36.56 -18.66
N TYR A 32 -7.58 -35.91 -17.57
CA TYR A 32 -8.39 -34.93 -16.85
C TYR A 32 -7.54 -33.82 -16.26
N SER A 33 -7.97 -32.58 -16.43
CA SER A 33 -7.34 -31.44 -15.75
C SER A 33 -8.36 -30.38 -15.37
N ILE A 34 -8.26 -29.85 -14.16
CA ILE A 34 -8.95 -28.64 -13.73
C ILE A 34 -7.92 -27.54 -13.58
N SER A 35 -8.19 -26.37 -14.15
CA SER A 35 -7.37 -25.18 -14.00
C SER A 35 -8.25 -24.00 -13.62
N LEU A 36 -7.88 -23.29 -12.56
CA LEU A 36 -8.54 -22.07 -12.14
C LEU A 36 -7.98 -20.89 -12.92
N MET A 37 -8.75 -20.48 -13.92
CA MET A 37 -8.48 -19.31 -14.76
C MET A 37 -9.29 -18.12 -14.26
N PRO A 38 -9.00 -16.90 -14.75
CA PRO A 38 -9.72 -15.69 -14.33
C PRO A 38 -11.22 -15.77 -14.63
N TRP A 39 -11.64 -16.51 -15.66
CA TRP A 39 -13.05 -16.70 -16.00
C TRP A 39 -13.71 -17.92 -15.33
N GLY A 40 -12.98 -18.63 -14.45
CA GLY A 40 -13.51 -19.76 -13.69
C GLY A 40 -12.71 -21.06 -13.85
N TYR A 41 -13.34 -22.15 -13.45
CA TYR A 41 -12.76 -23.48 -13.57
C TYR A 41 -12.84 -23.98 -15.00
N VAL A 42 -11.69 -24.11 -15.63
CA VAL A 42 -11.53 -24.80 -16.91
C VAL A 42 -11.29 -26.26 -16.63
N VAL A 43 -12.30 -27.08 -16.91
CA VAL A 43 -12.25 -28.53 -16.77
C VAL A 43 -12.03 -29.13 -18.15
N ARG A 44 -10.94 -29.86 -18.33
CA ARG A 44 -10.67 -30.65 -19.53
C ARG A 44 -10.87 -32.11 -19.20
N PHE A 45 -11.72 -32.79 -19.96
CA PHE A 45 -12.02 -34.22 -19.79
C PHE A 45 -12.02 -34.90 -21.16
N PHE A 46 -11.10 -35.85 -21.39
CA PHE A 46 -10.99 -36.60 -22.66
C PHE A 46 -11.00 -35.74 -23.94
N GLY A 47 -10.42 -34.54 -23.88
CA GLY A 47 -10.33 -33.62 -25.03
C GLY A 47 -11.46 -32.59 -25.10
N GLU A 48 -12.55 -32.76 -24.36
CA GLU A 48 -13.59 -31.74 -24.21
C GLU A 48 -13.21 -30.72 -23.14
N ILE A 49 -13.63 -29.47 -23.33
CA ILE A 49 -13.35 -28.34 -22.44
C ILE A 49 -14.67 -27.74 -21.96
N HIS A 50 -14.85 -27.69 -20.64
CA HIS A 50 -15.97 -27.03 -20.00
C HIS A 50 -15.48 -25.92 -19.07
N VAL A 51 -16.25 -24.83 -19.00
CA VAL A 51 -15.98 -23.71 -18.10
C VAL A 51 -17.10 -23.64 -17.07
N ILE A 52 -16.73 -23.70 -15.80
CA ILE A 52 -17.64 -23.55 -14.67
C ILE A 52 -17.23 -22.25 -13.95
N PRO A 53 -17.99 -21.15 -14.10
CA PRO A 53 -17.65 -19.87 -13.49
C PRO A 53 -18.29 -19.70 -12.10
N PRO A 54 -17.56 -19.95 -10.99
CA PRO A 54 -18.06 -19.61 -9.67
C PRO A 54 -18.10 -18.08 -9.48
N PRO A 55 -19.15 -17.51 -8.86
CA PRO A 55 -19.26 -16.06 -8.66
C PRO A 55 -18.07 -15.45 -7.91
N THR A 56 -17.45 -16.21 -7.01
CA THR A 56 -16.32 -15.78 -6.17
C THR A 56 -15.06 -15.45 -6.97
N VAL A 57 -14.85 -16.08 -8.13
CA VAL A 57 -13.73 -15.75 -9.02
C VAL A 57 -13.83 -14.31 -9.49
N TYR A 58 -15.05 -13.83 -9.74
CA TYR A 58 -15.26 -12.47 -10.17
C TYR A 58 -14.95 -11.44 -9.08
N ALA A 59 -15.03 -11.84 -7.81
CA ALA A 59 -14.69 -10.97 -6.70
C ALA A 59 -13.16 -10.84 -6.52
N VAL A 60 -12.37 -11.87 -6.88
CA VAL A 60 -10.91 -11.87 -6.70
C VAL A 60 -10.25 -10.71 -7.43
N TRP A 61 -10.50 -10.58 -8.74
CA TRP A 61 -9.86 -9.52 -9.53
C TRP A 61 -10.43 -8.13 -9.23
N LEU A 62 -11.70 -8.00 -8.85
CA LEU A 62 -12.33 -6.72 -8.50
C LEU A 62 -11.64 -6.16 -7.27
N PHE A 63 -11.54 -6.95 -6.21
CA PHE A 63 -10.85 -6.55 -5.00
C PHE A 63 -9.34 -6.36 -5.21
N ALA A 64 -8.70 -7.14 -6.08
CA ALA A 64 -7.29 -6.92 -6.42
C ALA A 64 -7.07 -5.56 -7.12
N ILE A 65 -7.91 -5.23 -8.10
CA ILE A 65 -7.88 -3.96 -8.83
C ILE A 65 -8.11 -2.79 -7.88
N ASP A 66 -9.15 -2.87 -7.05
CA ASP A 66 -9.49 -1.83 -6.08
C ASP A 66 -8.36 -1.63 -5.06
N ALA A 67 -7.73 -2.71 -4.61
CA ALA A 67 -6.56 -2.63 -3.73
C ALA A 67 -5.39 -1.86 -4.36
N GLY A 68 -5.19 -1.96 -5.68
CA GLY A 68 -4.16 -1.21 -6.40
C GLY A 68 -4.56 0.25 -6.70
N LEU A 69 -5.82 0.49 -7.05
CA LEU A 69 -6.32 1.81 -7.46
C LEU A 69 -6.53 2.77 -6.28
N LEU A 70 -6.91 2.27 -5.12
CA LEU A 70 -7.23 3.13 -3.97
C LEU A 70 -6.08 4.04 -3.53
N PRO A 71 -4.83 3.54 -3.36
CA PRO A 71 -3.70 4.41 -3.02
C PRO A 71 -3.35 5.40 -4.14
N LEU A 72 -3.70 5.08 -5.39
CA LEU A 72 -3.47 5.93 -6.56
C LEU A 72 -4.46 7.10 -6.66
N ILE A 73 -5.74 6.82 -6.42
CA ILE A 73 -6.83 7.80 -6.53
C ILE A 73 -6.90 8.63 -5.25
N TRP A 74 -6.87 7.99 -4.07
CA TRP A 74 -7.07 8.65 -2.78
C TRP A 74 -5.77 8.93 -2.01
N ARG A 75 -4.85 9.64 -2.66
CA ARG A 75 -3.45 9.84 -2.20
C ARG A 75 -3.28 10.56 -0.86
N ARG A 76 -4.23 11.41 -0.47
CA ARG A 76 -4.09 12.32 0.69
C ARG A 76 -4.44 11.67 2.03
N SER A 77 -5.18 10.57 2.03
CA SER A 77 -5.76 10.00 3.24
C SER A 77 -5.07 8.71 3.66
N ARG A 78 -4.90 8.52 4.98
CA ARG A 78 -4.45 7.23 5.55
C ARG A 78 -5.49 6.13 5.39
N TYR A 79 -6.77 6.50 5.25
CA TYR A 79 -7.87 5.57 5.00
C TYR A 79 -7.72 4.81 3.68
N SER A 80 -7.01 5.37 2.70
CA SER A 80 -6.69 4.67 1.45
C SER A 80 -5.86 3.41 1.67
N LEU A 81 -4.89 3.44 2.60
CA LEU A 81 -4.02 2.31 2.89
C LEU A 81 -4.76 1.20 3.66
N TYR A 82 -5.62 1.59 4.62
CA TYR A 82 -6.46 0.63 5.35
C TYR A 82 -7.43 -0.09 4.39
N LEU A 83 -8.10 0.67 3.53
CA LEU A 83 -9.07 0.12 2.59
C LEU A 83 -8.39 -0.72 1.50
N ALA A 84 -7.22 -0.31 1.01
CA ALA A 84 -6.42 -1.10 0.08
C ALA A 84 -5.98 -2.44 0.69
N THR A 85 -5.61 -2.43 1.97
CA THR A 85 -5.27 -3.66 2.70
C THR A 85 -6.48 -4.57 2.85
N LEU A 86 -7.64 -4.00 3.23
CA LEU A 86 -8.89 -4.75 3.33
C LEU A 86 -9.24 -5.43 2.00
N PHE A 87 -9.16 -4.73 0.88
CA PHE A 87 -9.43 -5.29 -0.44
C PHE A 87 -8.38 -6.34 -0.86
N SER A 88 -7.10 -6.14 -0.55
CA SER A 88 -6.09 -7.17 -0.84
C SER A 88 -6.38 -8.48 -0.09
N VAL A 89 -6.81 -8.40 1.17
CA VAL A 89 -7.16 -9.56 2.00
C VAL A 89 -8.45 -10.20 1.50
N LEU A 90 -9.46 -9.39 1.14
CA LEU A 90 -10.70 -9.90 0.54
C LEU A 90 -10.43 -10.63 -0.78
N SER A 91 -9.56 -10.10 -1.65
CA SER A 91 -9.15 -10.78 -2.89
C SER A 91 -8.54 -12.15 -2.61
N LEU A 92 -7.61 -12.24 -1.65
CA LEU A 92 -7.02 -13.52 -1.23
C LEU A 92 -8.06 -14.46 -0.62
N SER A 93 -8.95 -13.96 0.22
CA SER A 93 -10.04 -14.73 0.82
C SER A 93 -10.96 -15.31 -0.24
N MET A 94 -11.35 -14.52 -1.24
CA MET A 94 -12.19 -14.99 -2.36
C MET A 94 -11.48 -16.05 -3.20
N LEU A 95 -10.16 -15.93 -3.40
CA LEU A 95 -9.38 -16.95 -4.11
C LEU A 95 -9.36 -18.26 -3.31
N MET A 96 -9.13 -18.20 -2.00
CA MET A 96 -9.14 -19.38 -1.13
C MET A 96 -10.52 -20.03 -1.06
N ASP A 97 -11.58 -19.22 -0.91
CA ASP A 97 -12.96 -19.71 -0.89
C ASP A 97 -13.31 -20.39 -2.22
N THR A 98 -12.89 -19.81 -3.35
CA THR A 98 -13.04 -20.42 -4.66
C THR A 98 -12.37 -21.79 -4.70
N ILE A 99 -11.11 -21.91 -4.26
CA ILE A 99 -10.37 -23.19 -4.24
C ILE A 99 -11.05 -24.20 -3.31
N LEU A 100 -11.49 -23.78 -2.13
CA LEU A 100 -12.22 -24.63 -1.18
C LEU A 100 -13.57 -25.10 -1.73
N PHE A 101 -14.27 -24.26 -2.49
CA PHE A 101 -15.49 -24.64 -3.17
C PHE A 101 -15.26 -25.82 -4.11
N GLN A 102 -14.16 -25.81 -4.88
CA GLN A 102 -13.78 -26.96 -5.71
C GLN A 102 -13.52 -28.20 -4.85
N GLN A 103 -12.74 -28.07 -3.78
CA GLN A 103 -12.39 -29.23 -2.93
C GLN A 103 -13.63 -29.82 -2.25
N ARG A 104 -14.60 -28.99 -1.88
CA ARG A 104 -15.79 -29.43 -1.16
C ARG A 104 -16.87 -30.00 -2.06
N TYR A 105 -17.08 -29.41 -3.25
CA TYR A 105 -18.23 -29.75 -4.10
C TYR A 105 -17.85 -30.55 -5.34
N LEU A 106 -16.59 -30.50 -5.76
CA LEU A 106 -16.10 -31.22 -6.93
C LEU A 106 -15.14 -32.35 -6.57
N GLN A 107 -14.92 -32.63 -5.28
CA GLN A 107 -14.23 -33.82 -4.81
C GLN A 107 -15.07 -34.54 -3.75
N PHE A 108 -15.17 -35.86 -3.85
CA PHE A 108 -15.91 -36.73 -2.92
C PHE A 108 -15.13 -38.02 -2.69
N HIS A 109 -14.71 -38.29 -1.45
CA HIS A 109 -13.94 -39.48 -1.05
C HIS A 109 -12.74 -39.84 -1.96
N GLY A 110 -11.98 -38.84 -2.42
CA GLY A 110 -10.83 -39.03 -3.32
C GLY A 110 -11.17 -39.14 -4.81
N TYR A 111 -12.45 -39.09 -5.15
CA TYR A 111 -12.94 -38.98 -6.53
C TYR A 111 -13.21 -37.52 -6.87
N THR A 112 -12.92 -37.13 -8.11
CA THR A 112 -13.32 -35.84 -8.65
C THR A 112 -14.62 -36.00 -9.43
N ILE A 113 -15.59 -35.12 -9.18
CA ILE A 113 -16.89 -35.13 -9.86
C ILE A 113 -16.77 -34.30 -11.14
N ALA A 114 -16.93 -34.94 -12.29
CA ALA A 114 -17.01 -34.26 -13.57
C ALA A 114 -18.46 -34.29 -14.10
N PRO A 115 -19.06 -33.14 -14.45
CA PRO A 115 -20.36 -33.11 -15.10
C PRO A 115 -20.25 -33.62 -16.54
N THR A 116 -21.25 -34.35 -16.99
CA THR A 116 -21.43 -34.87 -18.37
C THR A 116 -22.81 -34.48 -18.88
N PRO A 117 -23.07 -34.49 -20.19
CA PRO A 117 -24.38 -34.12 -20.74
C PRO A 117 -25.57 -34.88 -20.13
N ASN A 118 -25.35 -36.11 -19.64
CA ASN A 118 -26.40 -36.97 -19.10
C ASN A 118 -26.31 -37.19 -17.57
N GLY A 119 -25.41 -36.51 -16.84
CA GLY A 119 -25.23 -36.73 -15.40
C GLY A 119 -23.83 -36.37 -14.89
N TYR A 120 -23.31 -37.16 -13.94
CA TYR A 120 -22.00 -36.93 -13.35
C TYR A 120 -21.19 -38.23 -13.30
N ILE A 121 -19.89 -38.12 -13.50
CA ILE A 121 -18.96 -39.24 -13.37
C ILE A 121 -17.97 -38.96 -12.23
N TYR A 122 -17.60 -40.02 -11.51
CA TYR A 122 -16.61 -39.99 -10.45
C TYR A 122 -15.28 -40.51 -11.00
N VAL A 123 -14.26 -39.65 -11.02
CA VAL A 123 -12.94 -40.01 -11.52
C VAL A 123 -11.97 -40.07 -10.34
N SER A 124 -11.46 -41.27 -10.03
CA SER A 124 -10.36 -41.41 -9.08
C SER A 124 -9.08 -40.92 -9.75
N LEU A 125 -8.50 -39.85 -9.21
CA LEU A 125 -7.28 -39.26 -9.71
C LEU A 125 -6.25 -39.22 -8.59
N PRO A 126 -5.04 -39.76 -8.79
CA PRO A 126 -3.91 -39.50 -7.92
C PRO A 126 -3.41 -38.08 -8.19
N THR A 127 -4.19 -37.08 -7.79
CA THR A 127 -3.91 -35.68 -8.10
C THR A 127 -3.30 -34.96 -6.92
N LYS A 128 -2.19 -34.27 -7.17
CA LYS A 128 -1.63 -33.29 -6.25
C LYS A 128 -2.10 -31.90 -6.71
N PRO A 129 -2.84 -31.15 -5.88
CA PRO A 129 -3.18 -29.77 -6.19
C PRO A 129 -1.91 -28.92 -6.21
N VAL A 130 -1.77 -28.05 -7.20
CA VAL A 130 -0.61 -27.16 -7.35
C VAL A 130 -1.10 -25.72 -7.41
N LEU A 131 -0.48 -24.86 -6.58
CA LEU A 131 -0.66 -23.41 -6.65
C LEU A 131 0.24 -22.85 -7.73
N GLY A 132 -0.35 -22.06 -8.63
CA GLY A 132 0.37 -21.37 -9.68
C GLY A 132 1.01 -20.07 -9.20
N LEU A 133 1.90 -19.55 -10.04
CA LEU A 133 2.64 -18.31 -9.81
C LEU A 133 1.76 -17.09 -9.45
N PRO A 134 0.58 -16.87 -10.06
CA PRO A 134 -0.25 -15.70 -9.71
C PRO A 134 -0.69 -15.70 -8.24
N THR A 135 -0.89 -16.87 -7.64
CA THR A 135 -1.25 -16.97 -6.21
C THR A 135 -0.17 -16.41 -5.30
N TYR A 136 1.11 -16.63 -5.64
CA TYR A 136 2.24 -16.08 -4.89
C TYR A 136 2.37 -14.57 -5.08
N VAL A 137 2.05 -14.06 -6.27
CA VAL A 137 2.02 -12.60 -6.52
C VAL A 137 0.91 -11.95 -5.68
N LEU A 138 -0.26 -12.59 -5.58
CA LEU A 138 -1.35 -12.11 -4.73
C LEU A 138 -0.95 -12.11 -3.25
N LEU A 139 -0.25 -13.15 -2.78
CA LEU A 139 0.30 -13.18 -1.41
C LEU A 139 1.30 -12.04 -1.18
N ALA A 140 2.20 -11.79 -2.13
CA ALA A 140 3.13 -10.66 -2.06
C ALA A 140 2.40 -9.31 -2.01
N LEU A 141 1.32 -9.16 -2.77
CA LEU A 141 0.47 -7.96 -2.73
C LEU A 141 -0.15 -7.75 -1.34
N VAL A 142 -0.67 -8.80 -0.73
CA VAL A 142 -1.26 -8.74 0.62
C VAL A 142 -0.20 -8.36 1.65
N ILE A 143 0.96 -9.02 1.62
CA ILE A 143 2.08 -8.72 2.52
C ILE A 143 2.51 -7.26 2.37
N LEU A 144 2.68 -6.78 1.14
CA LEU A 144 3.04 -5.39 0.88
C LEU A 144 1.97 -4.41 1.37
N SER A 145 0.69 -4.73 1.16
CA SER A 145 -0.43 -3.88 1.59
C SER A 145 -0.47 -3.75 3.12
N ILE A 146 -0.34 -4.87 3.83
CA ILE A 146 -0.24 -4.90 5.30
C ILE A 146 0.99 -4.10 5.74
N PHE A 147 2.14 -4.30 5.10
CA PHE A 147 3.36 -3.58 5.44
C PHE A 147 3.20 -2.06 5.24
N ASN A 148 2.59 -1.64 4.14
CA ASN A 148 2.27 -0.24 3.85
C ASN A 148 1.29 0.34 4.87
N MET A 149 0.29 -0.42 5.31
CA MET A 149 -0.64 -0.02 6.35
C MET A 149 0.07 0.19 7.70
N VAL A 150 0.89 -0.77 8.13
CA VAL A 150 1.61 -0.73 9.42
C VAL A 150 2.64 0.38 9.45
N THR A 151 3.47 0.49 8.41
CA THR A 151 4.53 1.50 8.32
C THR A 151 4.03 2.87 7.85
N ARG A 152 2.73 2.99 7.54
CA ARG A 152 2.12 4.16 6.91
C ARG A 152 2.85 4.59 5.63
N ALA A 153 3.40 3.61 4.92
CA ALA A 153 4.20 3.75 3.72
C ALA A 153 5.45 4.66 3.84
N ARG A 154 6.01 4.80 5.05
CA ARG A 154 7.17 5.68 5.30
C ARG A 154 8.54 5.04 5.02
N TRP A 155 8.56 3.77 4.65
CA TRP A 155 9.79 2.97 4.54
C TRP A 155 10.59 3.22 3.25
N LEU A 156 9.96 3.79 2.21
CA LEU A 156 10.56 4.02 0.89
C LEU A 156 11.20 5.41 0.72
N GLY A 157 11.50 6.12 1.82
CA GLY A 157 12.36 7.31 1.78
C GLY A 157 11.69 8.65 2.08
N THR A 158 10.39 8.70 2.42
CA THR A 158 9.88 9.82 3.23
C THR A 158 10.16 9.48 4.70
N GLY A 159 11.41 9.69 5.11
CA GLY A 159 11.79 9.70 6.52
C GLY A 159 10.93 10.68 7.33
N PRO A 160 11.07 10.70 8.67
CA PRO A 160 10.46 11.76 9.47
C PRO A 160 10.74 13.11 8.81
N GLU A 161 9.69 13.89 8.62
CA GLU A 161 9.76 15.24 8.04
C GLU A 161 10.95 15.97 8.68
N ASP A 162 11.84 16.53 7.86
CA ASP A 162 13.07 17.13 8.37
C ASP A 162 12.68 18.07 9.52
N PRO A 163 13.22 17.87 10.74
CA PRO A 163 12.78 18.62 11.91
C PRO A 163 12.86 20.14 11.68
N ILE A 164 13.78 20.59 10.82
CA ILE A 164 13.87 22.00 10.41
C ILE A 164 12.65 22.42 9.57
N VAL A 165 12.21 21.60 8.62
CA VAL A 165 11.03 21.85 7.79
C VAL A 165 9.76 21.87 8.64
N ALA A 166 9.69 21.03 9.68
CA ALA A 166 8.60 21.08 10.66
C ALA A 166 8.59 22.41 11.42
N VAL A 167 9.74 22.90 11.87
CA VAL A 167 9.87 24.21 12.52
C VAL A 167 9.49 25.35 11.56
N GLU A 168 9.99 25.35 10.31
CA GLU A 168 9.63 26.36 9.28
C GLU A 168 8.12 26.41 9.03
N ARG A 169 7.46 25.25 8.96
CA ARG A 169 6.01 25.20 8.71
C ARG A 169 5.22 25.82 9.86
N VAL A 170 5.64 25.58 11.10
CA VAL A 170 4.99 26.17 12.29
C VAL A 170 5.20 27.68 12.31
N LEU A 171 6.41 28.16 12.03
CA LEU A 171 6.70 29.60 11.97
C LEU A 171 5.90 30.30 10.87
N LYS A 172 5.82 29.71 9.67
CA LYS A 172 4.96 30.19 8.58
C LYS A 172 3.49 30.25 8.96
N ALA A 173 2.97 29.20 9.61
CA ALA A 173 1.58 29.18 10.05
C ALA A 173 1.26 30.28 11.07
N LEU A 174 2.23 30.62 11.92
CA LEU A 174 2.12 31.66 12.94
C LEU A 174 2.51 33.06 12.45
N HIS A 175 2.83 33.23 11.16
CA HIS A 175 3.29 34.50 10.58
C HIS A 175 4.48 35.11 11.32
N ILE A 176 5.37 34.27 11.85
CA ILE A 176 6.60 34.69 12.53
C ILE A 176 7.71 34.86 11.50
N GLU A 177 8.39 36.00 11.53
CA GLU A 177 9.56 36.23 10.68
C GLU A 177 10.73 35.34 11.07
N TYR A 178 11.32 34.68 10.08
CA TYR A 178 12.46 33.80 10.26
C TYR A 178 13.42 33.94 9.07
N SER A 179 14.71 33.75 9.34
CA SER A 179 15.74 33.67 8.31
C SER A 179 16.21 32.22 8.14
N ARG A 180 16.50 31.83 6.90
CA ARG A 180 17.04 30.50 6.61
C ARG A 180 18.56 30.55 6.62
N ILE A 181 19.18 29.65 7.37
CA ILE A 181 20.64 29.52 7.48
C ILE A 181 21.09 28.14 7.00
N GLU A 182 22.38 27.97 6.74
CA GLU A 182 22.93 26.69 6.29
C GLU A 182 22.67 25.60 7.35
N GLY A 183 21.85 24.61 6.97
CA GLY A 183 21.45 23.52 7.86
C GLY A 183 20.56 23.93 9.03
N GLY A 184 19.81 25.05 8.94
CA GLY A 184 18.99 25.53 10.05
C GLY A 184 18.04 26.71 9.76
N VAL A 185 17.42 27.21 10.84
CA VAL A 185 16.54 28.38 10.84
C VAL A 185 16.92 29.32 11.99
N GLU A 186 16.88 30.62 11.74
CA GLU A 186 17.10 31.66 12.73
C GLU A 186 15.83 32.48 12.99
N VAL A 187 15.48 32.64 14.27
CA VAL A 187 14.29 33.40 14.73
C VAL A 187 14.67 34.24 15.94
N GLY A 188 14.60 35.56 15.82
CA GLY A 188 14.72 36.48 16.97
C GLY A 188 16.02 36.32 17.77
N GLY A 189 17.15 36.08 17.07
CA GLY A 189 18.46 35.86 17.68
C GLY A 189 18.73 34.44 18.19
N ILE A 190 17.81 33.50 17.97
CA ILE A 190 18.02 32.06 18.22
C ILE A 190 18.26 31.35 16.90
N LYS A 191 19.33 30.56 16.82
CA LYS A 191 19.65 29.70 15.68
C LYS A 191 19.35 28.25 16.02
N ILE A 192 18.54 27.58 15.22
CA ILE A 192 18.32 26.13 15.31
C ILE A 192 19.00 25.48 14.13
N THR A 193 20.00 24.64 14.41
CA THR A 193 20.76 23.91 13.39
C THR A 193 20.65 22.42 13.63
N ARG A 194 20.75 21.63 12.56
CA ARG A 194 20.73 20.18 12.65
C ARG A 194 22.12 19.65 12.99
N GLN A 195 22.20 18.78 13.99
CA GLN A 195 23.40 18.03 14.31
C GLN A 195 23.06 16.53 14.34
N GLY A 196 23.22 15.85 13.20
CA GLY A 196 22.87 14.43 13.08
C GLY A 196 21.38 14.16 13.25
N SER A 197 21.01 13.46 14.33
CA SER A 197 19.63 13.10 14.71
C SER A 197 18.96 14.07 15.68
N SER A 198 19.68 15.07 16.19
CA SER A 198 19.19 16.05 17.16
C SER A 198 19.25 17.49 16.63
N LEU A 199 18.50 18.38 17.29
CA LEU A 199 18.50 19.80 17.00
C LEU A 199 19.40 20.52 18.01
N ARG A 200 20.21 21.44 17.52
CA ARG A 200 21.02 22.31 18.36
C ARG A 200 20.43 23.71 18.34
N LEU A 201 20.02 24.18 19.51
CA LEU A 201 19.56 25.54 19.73
C LEU A 201 20.74 26.38 20.23
N VAL A 202 21.06 27.45 19.51
CA VAL A 202 22.12 28.39 19.84
C VAL A 202 21.49 29.73 20.18
N ARG A 203 21.75 30.23 21.39
CA ARG A 203 21.33 31.55 21.88
C ARG A 203 22.58 32.27 22.39
N GLY A 204 23.08 33.24 21.63
CA GLY A 204 24.34 33.91 21.96
C GLY A 204 25.52 32.91 21.98
N SER A 205 26.20 32.79 23.12
CA SER A 205 27.30 31.84 23.35
C SER A 205 26.86 30.46 23.87
N GLU A 206 25.58 30.31 24.26
CA GLU A 206 25.06 29.03 24.75
C GLU A 206 24.52 28.19 23.60
N ALA A 207 24.90 26.92 23.58
CA ALA A 207 24.43 25.96 22.59
C ALA A 207 23.96 24.68 23.30
N ILE A 208 22.68 24.37 23.15
CA ILE A 208 22.00 23.28 23.86
C ILE A 208 21.40 22.33 22.84
N GLU A 209 21.53 21.02 23.08
CA GLU A 209 20.86 19.99 22.31
C GLU A 209 19.41 19.86 22.79
N VAL A 210 18.46 19.93 21.86
CA VAL A 210 17.03 19.98 22.15
C VAL A 210 16.24 19.03 21.26
N ASP A 211 15.09 18.56 21.76
CA ASP A 211 14.12 17.82 20.97
C ASP A 211 13.27 18.76 20.09
N LEU A 212 12.56 18.19 19.12
CA LEU A 212 11.73 18.97 18.18
C LEU A 212 10.66 19.81 18.89
N LYS A 213 10.09 19.29 19.99
CA LYS A 213 9.06 20.00 20.74
C LYS A 213 9.63 21.25 21.42
N THR A 214 10.77 21.13 22.09
CA THR A 214 11.42 22.26 22.75
C THR A 214 11.93 23.27 21.72
N ALA A 215 12.47 22.81 20.59
CA ALA A 215 12.89 23.65 19.48
C ALA A 215 11.75 24.54 18.92
N ILE A 216 10.56 23.96 18.72
CA ILE A 216 9.37 24.71 18.27
C ILE A 216 8.93 25.73 19.34
N ILE A 217 8.87 25.33 20.60
CA ILE A 217 8.44 26.22 21.69
C ILE A 217 9.38 27.43 21.82
N GLU A 218 10.69 27.20 21.79
CA GLU A 218 11.66 28.28 21.94
C GLU A 218 11.73 29.20 20.71
N THR A 219 11.53 28.68 19.50
CA THR A 219 11.43 29.52 18.28
C THR A 219 10.17 30.36 18.26
N ILE A 220 9.03 29.81 18.70
CA ILE A 220 7.79 30.60 18.85
C ILE A 220 7.97 31.70 19.91
N LYS A 221 8.54 31.38 21.07
CA LYS A 221 8.81 32.37 22.13
C LYS A 221 9.74 33.48 21.63
N ALA A 222 10.77 33.14 20.85
CA ALA A 222 11.69 34.13 20.29
C ALA A 222 11.00 34.99 19.22
N GLY A 223 10.19 34.38 18.35
CA GLY A 223 9.40 35.06 17.35
C GLY A 223 8.41 36.05 17.93
N LEU A 224 7.67 35.65 18.97
CA LEU A 224 6.72 36.53 19.67
C LEU A 224 7.38 37.69 20.43
N LYS A 225 8.68 37.58 20.72
CA LYS A 225 9.48 38.64 21.36
C LYS A 225 10.17 39.58 20.37
N GLN A 226 10.06 39.31 19.07
CA GLN A 226 10.57 40.24 18.06
C GLN A 226 9.78 41.55 18.17
N PRO A 227 10.45 42.71 18.18
CA PRO A 227 9.75 43.98 18.04
C PRO A 227 8.99 43.93 16.72
N VAL A 228 7.68 44.18 16.75
CA VAL A 228 6.89 44.35 15.53
C VAL A 228 7.56 45.47 14.75
N SER A 229 8.16 45.15 13.61
CA SER A 229 8.57 46.18 12.67
C SER A 229 7.26 46.73 12.08
N VAL A 230 6.74 47.78 12.72
CA VAL A 230 5.72 48.60 12.08
C VAL A 230 6.47 49.26 10.94
N GLY A 231 6.34 48.70 9.74
CA GLY A 231 6.83 49.33 8.53
C GLY A 231 6.28 50.75 8.51
N VAL A 232 7.16 51.72 8.71
CA VAL A 232 6.84 53.13 8.47
C VAL A 232 6.53 53.21 6.99
N VAL A 233 5.25 53.35 6.67
CA VAL A 233 4.79 53.72 5.34
C VAL A 233 5.27 55.15 5.14
N ASP A 234 6.39 55.29 4.44
CA ASP A 234 6.89 56.57 3.96
C ASP A 234 5.90 57.07 2.90
N TYR A 235 5.03 58.01 3.30
CA TYR A 235 4.26 58.80 2.33
C TYR A 235 5.25 59.77 1.69
N GLY A 236 5.74 59.39 0.51
CA GLY A 236 6.45 60.33 -0.35
C GLY A 236 5.49 61.45 -0.79
N GLU A 237 5.60 62.60 -0.13
CA GLU A 237 5.35 63.90 -0.76
C GLU A 237 6.62 64.27 -1.53
N ASP A 238 6.51 64.26 -2.86
CA ASP A 238 6.92 65.34 -3.79
C ASP A 238 6.75 64.89 -5.26
#